data_AF-A0A7R9SZ04-F1
#
_entry.id   AF-A0A7R9SZ04-F1
#
_cell.length_a   1.000
_cell.length_b   1.000
_cell.length_c   1.000
_cell.angle_alpha   90.00
_cell.angle_beta   90.00
_cell.angle_gamma   90.00
#
_symmetry.space_group_name_H-M   'P 1'
#
loop_
_entity.id
_entity.type
_entity.pdbx_description
1 polymer ?
#
loop_
_entity_poly.entity_id
_entity_poly.type
_entity_poly.pdbx_seq_one_letter_code
_entity_poly.pdbx_strand_id
1 'polypeptide(L)'
;MDDDDDDALSDDREWSLGFLERARRDDDLEAWRFPSKAGGAPAWMDPVRVPRASALETNEGERMAFLCQVYAPVDAEASAFHRTVYVFVNGTRGGETHARGGARAFRGQLPRANAFYGWDPVAEGEAGRALTAEETATRRARCDWWDASAAATKTYPEYELVVETEERG
;
A
#
# COMPACT_ATOMS: atom_id res chain seq x y z
N MET A 1 12.01 -50.30 6.80
CA MET A 1 12.91 -49.65 5.83
C MET A 1 12.00 -48.91 4.88
N ASP A 2 11.26 -47.90 5.32
CA ASP A 2 11.67 -46.73 6.13
C ASP A 2 12.87 -46.06 5.46
N ASP A 3 12.59 -44.97 4.74
CA ASP A 3 12.91 -43.60 5.17
C ASP A 3 13.34 -42.70 4.00
N ASP A 4 12.70 -41.52 4.01
CA ASP A 4 13.17 -40.23 3.49
C ASP A 4 13.21 -40.01 1.98
N ASP A 5 12.05 -39.64 1.43
CA ASP A 5 11.94 -38.83 0.20
C ASP A 5 11.22 -37.50 0.53
N ASP A 6 11.63 -36.85 1.63
CA ASP A 6 11.08 -35.58 2.16
C ASP A 6 12.06 -34.39 2.05
N ASP A 7 13.00 -34.42 1.09
CA ASP A 7 14.07 -33.41 0.98
C ASP A 7 14.07 -32.62 -0.35
N ALA A 8 12.93 -32.58 -1.07
CA ALA A 8 12.82 -31.90 -2.37
C ALA A 8 12.16 -30.50 -2.32
N LEU A 9 12.04 -29.89 -1.14
CA LEU A 9 11.70 -28.48 -1.00
C LEU A 9 12.87 -27.78 -0.31
N SER A 10 13.91 -27.44 -1.08
CA SER A 10 14.92 -26.52 -0.58
C SER A 10 14.21 -25.24 -0.11
N ASP A 11 14.29 -25.00 1.19
CA ASP A 11 13.78 -23.82 1.88
C ASP A 11 14.69 -22.61 1.57
N ASP A 12 14.96 -22.36 0.29
CA ASP A 12 15.67 -21.17 -0.20
C ASP A 12 14.76 -19.92 -0.16
N ARG A 13 13.65 -19.98 0.58
CA ARG A 13 12.75 -18.86 0.79
C ARG A 13 13.33 -18.00 1.89
N GLU A 14 14.00 -16.94 1.48
CA GLU A 14 14.38 -15.87 2.40
C GLU A 14 13.11 -15.16 2.87
N TRP A 15 12.87 -15.19 4.18
CA TRP A 15 11.75 -14.48 4.81
C TRP A 15 12.30 -13.23 5.49
N SER A 16 11.71 -12.08 5.18
CA SER A 16 11.96 -10.87 5.96
C SER A 16 10.82 -10.65 6.94
N LEU A 17 11.16 -10.44 8.21
CA LEU A 17 10.18 -10.10 9.24
C LEU A 17 10.02 -8.57 9.30
N GLY A 18 8.78 -8.11 9.47
CA GLY A 18 8.49 -6.70 9.63
C GLY A 18 7.57 -6.41 10.80
N PHE A 19 7.77 -5.24 11.41
CA PHE A 19 7.03 -4.75 12.57
C PHE A 19 6.34 -3.43 12.25
N LEU A 20 5.25 -3.18 12.95
CA LEU A 20 4.55 -1.90 12.88
C LEU A 20 5.11 -0.94 13.92
N GLU A 21 5.71 0.14 13.44
CA GLU A 21 6.27 1.20 14.27
C GLU A 21 5.53 2.52 14.02
N ARG A 22 5.60 3.43 15.00
CA ARG A 22 5.12 4.80 14.75
C ARG A 22 6.10 5.50 13.81
N ALA A 23 5.57 6.18 12.80
CA ALA A 23 6.36 7.06 11.97
C ALA A 23 7.11 8.09 12.83
N ARG A 24 8.34 8.40 12.42
CA ARG A 24 9.21 9.32 13.18
C ARG A 24 8.80 10.76 12.94
N ARG A 25 8.33 11.06 11.72
CA ARG A 25 7.85 12.36 11.27
C ARG A 25 6.46 12.23 10.68
N ASP A 26 5.70 13.32 10.73
CA ASP A 26 4.35 13.37 10.17
C ASP A 26 4.34 13.14 8.65
N ASP A 27 5.44 13.47 7.95
CA ASP A 27 5.56 13.34 6.48
C ASP A 27 6.16 12.01 6.00
N ASP A 28 6.59 11.10 6.89
CA ASP A 28 7.26 9.85 6.51
C ASP A 28 6.32 8.90 5.75
N LEU A 29 5.02 9.00 6.00
CA LEU A 29 4.00 8.10 5.44
C LEU A 29 3.21 8.70 4.26
N GLU A 30 3.74 9.78 3.69
CA GLU A 30 3.21 10.45 2.52
C GLU A 30 3.56 9.72 1.22
N ALA A 31 2.75 9.89 0.17
CA ALA A 31 2.89 9.11 -1.07
C ALA A 31 4.24 9.29 -1.77
N TRP A 32 4.90 10.44 -1.63
CA TRP A 32 6.24 10.70 -2.22
C TRP A 32 7.39 10.06 -1.44
N ARG A 33 7.13 9.51 -0.25
CA ARG A 33 8.09 8.68 0.49
C ARG A 33 7.99 7.20 0.13
N PHE A 34 7.01 6.82 -0.68
CA PHE A 34 6.75 5.43 -1.08
C PHE A 34 6.66 4.45 0.12
N PRO A 35 5.80 4.73 1.12
CA PRO A 35 5.83 4.01 2.37
C PRO A 35 5.28 2.58 2.23
N SER A 36 5.88 1.68 3.00
CA SER A 36 5.19 0.48 3.49
C SER A 36 4.54 0.83 4.83
N LYS A 37 3.22 0.69 4.95
CA LYS A 37 2.45 1.16 6.12
C LYS A 37 1.18 0.36 6.35
N ALA A 38 0.69 0.40 7.59
CA ALA A 38 -0.61 -0.14 7.97
C ALA A 38 -1.50 0.95 8.58
N GLY A 39 -2.82 0.84 8.33
CA GLY A 39 -3.81 1.80 8.80
C GLY A 39 -3.76 3.16 8.08
N GLY A 40 -4.53 4.11 8.61
CA GLY A 40 -4.68 5.44 8.02
C GLY A 40 -5.36 5.44 6.65
N ALA A 41 -4.96 6.39 5.81
CA ALA A 41 -5.37 6.47 4.41
C ALA A 41 -4.31 5.83 3.50
N PRO A 42 -4.71 5.22 2.37
CA PRO A 42 -3.75 4.76 1.38
C PRO A 42 -2.94 5.94 0.84
N ALA A 43 -1.61 5.84 0.90
CA ALA A 43 -0.70 6.75 0.24
C ALA A 43 -0.61 6.37 -1.24
N TRP A 44 -1.53 6.92 -2.04
CA TRP A 44 -1.67 6.61 -3.46
C TRP A 44 -0.45 7.09 -4.25
N MET A 45 0.33 6.14 -4.75
CA MET A 45 1.53 6.40 -5.52
C MET A 45 1.20 6.98 -6.90
N ASP A 46 0.17 6.46 -7.57
CA ASP A 46 -0.45 7.18 -8.68
C ASP A 46 -1.67 7.92 -8.14
N PRO A 47 -1.61 9.26 -7.99
CA PRO A 47 -2.67 10.02 -7.34
C PRO A 47 -3.97 10.06 -8.14
N VAL A 48 -3.97 9.74 -9.44
CA VAL A 48 -5.14 9.84 -10.32
C VAL A 48 -5.69 8.49 -10.78
N ARG A 49 -4.88 7.43 -10.74
CA ARG A 49 -5.29 6.06 -11.08
C ARG A 49 -5.66 5.22 -9.86
N VAL A 50 -6.35 5.82 -8.91
CA VAL A 50 -6.89 5.11 -7.73
C VAL A 50 -8.04 4.16 -8.12
N PRO A 51 -8.29 3.10 -7.33
CA PRO A 51 -9.47 2.25 -7.52
C PRO A 51 -10.76 3.08 -7.44
N ARG A 52 -11.78 2.66 -8.20
CA ARG A 52 -13.11 3.26 -8.08
C ARG A 52 -13.78 2.78 -6.79
N ALA A 53 -14.68 3.59 -6.22
CA ALA A 53 -15.46 3.23 -5.03
C ALA A 53 -16.12 1.84 -5.16
N SER A 54 -16.72 1.52 -6.31
CA SER A 54 -17.35 0.22 -6.59
C SER A 54 -16.37 -0.97 -6.55
N ALA A 55 -15.07 -0.74 -6.76
CA ALA A 55 -14.04 -1.76 -6.63
C ALA A 55 -13.60 -1.95 -5.17
N LEU A 56 -13.95 -1.02 -4.29
CA LEU A 56 -13.64 -1.01 -2.86
C LEU A 56 -14.88 -1.31 -2.01
N GLU A 57 -15.85 -2.01 -2.59
CA GLU A 57 -17.03 -2.55 -1.91
C GLU A 57 -16.94 -4.08 -1.83
N THR A 58 -17.44 -4.66 -0.74
CA THR A 58 -17.65 -6.10 -0.59
C THR A 58 -18.73 -6.58 -1.57
N ASN A 59 -18.98 -7.89 -1.63
CA ASN A 59 -20.04 -8.40 -2.50
C ASN A 59 -21.44 -8.01 -1.99
N GLU A 60 -21.55 -7.69 -0.71
CA GLU A 60 -22.74 -7.24 -0.01
C GLU A 60 -22.93 -5.71 -0.13
N GLY A 61 -22.04 -5.01 -0.82
CA GLY A 61 -22.10 -3.55 -1.02
C GLY A 61 -21.58 -2.73 0.17
N GLU A 62 -20.91 -3.38 1.14
CA GLU A 62 -20.30 -2.68 2.26
C GLU A 62 -18.95 -2.09 1.83
N ARG A 63 -18.61 -0.92 2.34
CA ARG A 63 -17.30 -0.33 2.09
C ARG A 63 -16.17 -1.16 2.71
N MET A 64 -15.10 -1.37 1.94
CA MET A 64 -13.87 -1.96 2.45
C MET A 64 -13.00 -0.94 3.20
N ALA A 65 -12.31 -1.41 4.24
CA ALA A 65 -11.31 -0.66 4.99
C ALA A 65 -9.92 -0.89 4.41
N PHE A 66 -9.09 0.15 4.43
CA PHE A 66 -7.67 0.03 4.12
C PHE A 66 -6.96 -0.68 5.27
N LEU A 67 -6.24 -1.76 4.96
CA LEU A 67 -5.46 -2.50 5.94
C LEU A 67 -4.00 -2.04 5.92
N CYS A 68 -3.35 -2.16 4.77
CA CYS A 68 -1.95 -1.81 4.60
C CYS A 68 -1.57 -1.61 3.14
N GLN A 69 -0.39 -1.03 2.93
CA GLN A 69 0.29 -1.03 1.65
C GLN A 69 1.76 -1.45 1.83
N VAL A 70 2.31 -2.10 0.81
CA VAL A 70 3.72 -2.51 0.78
C VAL A 70 4.33 -1.97 -0.49
N TYR A 71 5.36 -1.14 -0.35
CA TYR A 71 6.23 -0.74 -1.45
C TYR A 71 7.23 -1.86 -1.73
N ALA A 72 7.21 -2.37 -2.95
CA ALA A 72 7.97 -3.53 -3.36
C ALA A 72 8.46 -3.31 -4.79
N PRO A 73 9.47 -2.46 -5.03
CA PRO A 73 9.97 -2.16 -6.37
C PRO A 73 10.45 -3.41 -7.12
N VAL A 74 10.54 -3.33 -8.46
CA VAL A 74 11.09 -4.40 -9.31
C VAL A 74 12.11 -3.83 -10.27
N ASP A 75 13.39 -4.00 -9.96
CA ASP A 75 14.47 -3.43 -10.76
C ASP A 75 14.48 -3.92 -12.21
N ALA A 76 14.10 -5.18 -12.43
CA ALA A 76 14.07 -5.80 -13.75
C ALA A 76 12.87 -5.36 -14.63
N GLU A 77 11.87 -4.68 -14.07
CA GLU A 77 10.64 -4.30 -14.78
C GLU A 77 10.55 -2.78 -14.87
N ALA A 78 10.89 -2.23 -16.04
CA ALA A 78 10.94 -0.79 -16.28
C ALA A 78 9.59 -0.08 -16.03
N SER A 79 8.46 -0.79 -16.20
CA SER A 79 7.12 -0.25 -15.92
C SER A 79 6.70 -0.31 -14.45
N ALA A 80 7.53 -0.93 -13.59
CA ALA A 80 7.27 -1.17 -12.17
C ALA A 80 8.46 -0.78 -11.28
N PHE A 81 9.25 0.21 -11.73
CA PHE A 81 10.32 0.80 -10.91
C PHE A 81 9.78 1.22 -9.54
N HIS A 82 8.64 1.89 -9.53
CA HIS A 82 7.83 2.00 -8.32
C HIS A 82 6.67 1.02 -8.41
N ARG A 83 6.54 0.12 -7.43
CA ARG A 83 5.42 -0.82 -7.33
C ARG A 83 4.93 -0.87 -5.89
N THR A 84 3.63 -0.69 -5.71
CA THR A 84 2.97 -0.79 -4.41
C THR A 84 1.79 -1.73 -4.50
N VAL A 85 1.64 -2.60 -3.51
CA VAL A 85 0.45 -3.42 -3.31
C VAL A 85 -0.36 -2.82 -2.19
N TYR A 86 -1.63 -2.52 -2.44
CA TYR A 86 -2.59 -2.02 -1.46
C TYR A 86 -3.55 -3.13 -1.08
N VAL A 87 -3.75 -3.35 0.22
CA VAL A 87 -4.62 -4.40 0.75
C VAL A 87 -5.82 -3.77 1.46
N PHE A 88 -7.00 -4.20 1.08
CA PHE A 88 -8.28 -3.79 1.65
C PHE A 88 -9.02 -5.00 2.17
N VAL A 89 -9.75 -4.82 3.27
CA VAL A 89 -10.51 -5.86 3.94
C VAL A 89 -11.93 -5.38 4.27
N ASN A 90 -12.85 -6.30 4.56
CA ASN A 90 -14.17 -5.91 5.05
C ASN A 90 -14.03 -5.13 6.38
N GLY A 91 -14.45 -3.86 6.38
CA GLY A 91 -14.33 -2.97 7.55
C GLY A 91 -15.42 -3.16 8.61
N THR A 92 -16.57 -3.72 8.22
CA THR A 92 -17.73 -3.95 9.10
C THR A 92 -17.63 -5.30 9.80
N ARG A 93 -17.17 -6.33 9.08
CA ARG A 93 -17.05 -7.72 9.55
C ARG A 93 -15.60 -8.20 9.49
N GLY A 94 -14.74 -7.57 10.29
CA GLY A 94 -13.28 -7.77 10.24
C GLY A 94 -12.79 -9.22 10.41
N GLY A 95 -13.64 -10.17 10.85
CA GLY A 95 -13.31 -11.60 10.90
C GLY A 95 -13.57 -12.37 9.59
N GLU A 96 -14.25 -11.78 8.62
CA GLU A 96 -14.66 -12.43 7.35
C GLU A 96 -13.66 -12.18 6.20
N THR A 97 -12.41 -11.85 6.50
CA THR A 97 -11.35 -11.64 5.48
C THR A 97 -11.12 -12.87 4.60
N HIS A 98 -11.36 -14.06 5.14
CA HIS A 98 -11.26 -15.35 4.46
C HIS A 98 -12.44 -15.61 3.50
N ALA A 99 -13.56 -14.91 3.65
CA ALA A 99 -14.71 -15.07 2.77
C ALA A 99 -14.41 -14.47 1.38
N ARG A 100 -15.05 -15.01 0.34
CA ARG A 100 -14.90 -14.51 -1.03
C ARG A 100 -15.30 -13.03 -1.08
N GLY A 101 -14.36 -12.15 -1.44
CA GLY A 101 -14.59 -10.70 -1.47
C GLY A 101 -14.40 -9.99 -0.13
N GLY A 102 -14.04 -10.72 0.93
CA GLY A 102 -13.68 -10.16 2.24
C GLY A 102 -12.31 -9.47 2.27
N ALA A 103 -11.46 -9.74 1.28
CA ALA A 103 -10.20 -9.03 1.05
C ALA A 103 -9.99 -8.77 -0.45
N ARG A 104 -9.32 -7.65 -0.78
CA ARG A 104 -8.92 -7.28 -2.14
C ARG A 104 -7.53 -6.65 -2.10
N ALA A 105 -6.72 -6.99 -3.10
CA ALA A 105 -5.43 -6.36 -3.32
C ALA A 105 -5.45 -5.60 -4.65
N PHE A 106 -4.87 -4.40 -4.65
CA PHE A 106 -4.67 -3.59 -5.84
C PHE A 106 -3.18 -3.36 -6.05
N ARG A 107 -2.74 -3.42 -7.30
CA ARG A 107 -1.37 -3.09 -7.68
C ARG A 107 -1.35 -1.70 -8.30
N GLY A 108 -0.57 -0.80 -7.71
CA GLY A 108 -0.13 0.44 -8.34
C GLY A 108 1.29 0.26 -8.86
N GLN A 109 1.59 0.76 -10.05
CA GLN A 109 2.95 0.76 -10.58
C GLN A 109 3.19 1.99 -11.45
N LEU A 110 4.41 2.53 -11.36
CA LEU A 110 4.87 3.63 -12.18
C LEU A 110 6.27 3.33 -12.71
N PRO A 111 6.57 3.71 -13.97
CA PRO A 111 7.93 3.72 -14.46
C PRO A 111 8.78 4.77 -13.73
N ARG A 112 10.10 4.60 -13.84
CA ARG A 112 11.08 5.51 -13.24
C ARG A 112 10.86 6.97 -13.64
N ALA A 113 10.70 7.21 -14.94
CA ALA A 113 10.33 8.50 -15.50
C ALA A 113 8.80 8.60 -15.56
N ASN A 114 8.21 9.45 -14.72
CA ASN A 114 6.76 9.64 -14.62
C ASN A 114 6.44 11.11 -14.33
N ALA A 115 5.14 11.45 -14.30
CA ALA A 115 4.67 12.83 -14.16
C ALA A 115 4.59 13.32 -12.69
N PHE A 116 4.73 12.43 -11.71
CA PHE A 116 4.41 12.73 -10.30
C PHE A 116 5.66 12.89 -9.43
N TYR A 117 6.72 12.15 -9.75
CA TYR A 117 7.93 12.08 -8.94
C TYR A 117 9.17 12.45 -9.75
N GLY A 118 10.09 13.15 -9.08
CA GLY A 118 11.36 13.54 -9.66
C GLY A 118 12.30 12.37 -9.90
N TRP A 119 13.44 12.66 -10.52
CA TRP A 119 14.52 11.68 -10.54
C TRP A 119 14.98 11.46 -9.11
N ASP A 120 15.52 12.47 -8.44
CA ASP A 120 16.04 12.30 -7.09
C ASP A 120 14.91 12.29 -6.03
N PRO A 121 15.10 11.57 -4.91
CA PRO A 121 14.18 11.63 -3.79
C PRO A 121 14.03 13.05 -3.25
N VAL A 122 12.83 13.38 -2.78
CA VAL A 122 12.56 14.65 -2.08
C VAL A 122 13.43 14.69 -0.82
N ALA A 123 14.09 15.82 -0.53
CA ALA A 123 14.92 15.94 0.66
C ALA A 123 14.10 15.76 1.96
N GLU A 124 14.78 15.39 3.05
CA GLU A 124 14.13 15.30 4.35
C GLU A 124 13.58 16.68 4.77
N GLY A 125 12.33 16.72 5.23
CA GLY A 125 11.65 17.96 5.61
C GLY A 125 11.12 18.81 4.45
N GLU A 126 11.35 18.40 3.20
CA GLU A 126 10.69 18.97 2.04
C GLU A 126 9.42 18.19 1.68
N ALA A 127 8.40 18.90 1.24
CA ALA A 127 7.16 18.32 0.75
C ALA A 127 7.28 17.91 -0.72
N GLY A 128 6.61 16.83 -1.09
CA GLY A 128 6.50 16.42 -2.49
C GLY A 128 5.68 17.40 -3.33
N ARG A 129 5.65 17.14 -4.64
CA ARG A 129 4.81 17.88 -5.59
C ARG A 129 3.34 17.84 -5.17
N ALA A 130 2.74 19.02 -5.01
CA ALA A 130 1.30 19.13 -4.79
C ALA A 130 0.50 18.72 -6.03
N LEU A 131 -0.68 18.11 -5.82
CA LEU A 131 -1.62 17.82 -6.89
C LEU A 131 -2.27 19.09 -7.40
N THR A 132 -2.47 19.15 -8.71
CA THR A 132 -3.32 20.15 -9.35
C THR A 132 -4.79 19.93 -8.96
N ALA A 133 -5.63 20.96 -9.18
CA ALA A 133 -7.07 20.85 -8.96
C ALA A 133 -7.72 19.77 -9.85
N GLU A 134 -7.22 19.60 -11.08
CA GLU A 134 -7.71 18.59 -12.03
C GLU A 134 -7.35 17.16 -11.59
N GLU A 135 -6.11 16.93 -11.16
CA GLU A 135 -5.69 15.64 -10.59
C GLU A 135 -6.49 15.32 -9.33
N THR A 136 -6.70 16.31 -8.47
CA THR A 136 -7.51 16.17 -7.24
C THR A 136 -8.97 15.81 -7.58
N ALA A 137 -9.57 16.49 -8.55
CA ALA A 137 -10.92 16.20 -9.01
C ALA A 137 -11.03 14.80 -9.62
N THR A 138 -10.04 14.40 -10.42
CA THR A 138 -9.96 13.08 -11.04
C THR A 138 -9.88 11.97 -9.99
N ARG A 139 -9.06 12.17 -8.95
CA ARG A 139 -8.96 11.25 -7.80
C ARG A 139 -10.30 11.12 -7.08
N ARG A 140 -10.90 12.25 -6.70
CA ARG A 140 -12.19 12.31 -5.98
C ARG A 140 -13.32 11.65 -6.76
N ALA A 141 -13.37 11.88 -8.08
CA ALA A 141 -14.37 11.27 -8.95
C ALA A 141 -14.27 9.73 -9.01
N ARG A 142 -13.09 9.16 -8.72
CA ARG A 142 -12.92 7.71 -8.59
C ARG A 142 -13.28 7.23 -7.19
N CYS A 143 -12.73 7.88 -6.17
CA CYS A 143 -12.97 7.56 -4.77
C CYS A 143 -12.47 8.72 -3.88
N ASP A 144 -13.37 9.37 -3.16
CA ASP A 144 -13.07 10.48 -2.22
C ASP A 144 -13.09 10.04 -0.74
N TRP A 145 -13.39 8.78 -0.52
CA TRP A 145 -13.59 8.13 0.76
C TRP A 145 -12.52 8.40 1.83
N TRP A 146 -11.25 8.50 1.48
CA TRP A 146 -10.17 8.78 2.45
C TRP A 146 -9.69 10.25 2.42
N ASP A 147 -10.39 11.13 1.71
CA ASP A 147 -10.10 12.56 1.79
C ASP A 147 -10.57 13.12 3.14
N ALA A 148 -9.85 14.10 3.68
CA ALA A 148 -10.16 14.76 4.95
C ALA A 148 -11.59 15.34 5.04
N SER A 149 -12.23 15.58 3.88
CA SER A 149 -13.59 16.09 3.77
C SER A 149 -14.68 15.01 3.74
N ALA A 150 -14.32 13.74 3.55
CA ALA A 150 -15.29 12.64 3.51
C ALA A 150 -15.75 12.31 4.94
N ALA A 151 -17.05 12.01 5.09
CA ALA A 151 -17.62 11.59 6.37
C ALA A 151 -16.76 10.47 6.95
N ALA A 152 -16.32 10.66 8.21
CA ALA A 152 -15.21 9.96 8.84
C ALA A 152 -15.18 8.47 8.50
N THR A 153 -14.37 8.13 7.51
CA THR A 153 -13.93 6.77 7.29
C THR A 153 -13.36 6.27 8.60
N LYS A 154 -13.82 5.10 9.05
CA LYS A 154 -13.11 4.41 10.12
C LYS A 154 -11.71 4.05 9.59
N THR A 155 -10.74 4.87 9.93
CA THR A 155 -9.32 4.63 9.70
C THR A 155 -8.72 4.05 10.95
N TYR A 156 -7.91 3.02 10.80
CA TYR A 156 -7.08 2.52 11.89
C TYR A 156 -5.92 3.50 12.15
N PRO A 157 -5.32 3.51 13.35
CA PRO A 157 -4.13 4.31 13.57
C PRO A 157 -3.04 3.90 12.57
N GLU A 158 -2.25 4.88 12.17
CA GLU A 158 -1.32 4.76 11.07
C GLU A 158 0.09 4.43 11.58
N TYR A 159 0.72 3.43 10.98
CA TYR A 159 2.03 2.90 11.37
C TYR A 159 2.88 2.59 10.15
N GLU A 160 4.20 2.80 10.28
CA GLU A 160 5.19 2.35 9.32
C GLU A 160 5.39 0.83 9.44
N LEU A 161 5.55 0.14 8.32
CA LEU A 161 5.98 -1.25 8.29
C LEU A 161 7.48 -1.29 8.07
N VAL A 162 8.23 -1.48 9.16
CA VAL A 162 9.69 -1.54 9.18
C VAL A 162 10.12 -3.00 9.03
N VAL A 163 11.05 -3.29 8.13
CA VAL A 163 11.59 -4.64 7.92
C VAL A 163 12.91 -4.76 8.67
N GLU A 164 13.05 -5.79 9.51
CA GLU A 164 14.34 -6.15 10.07
C GLU A 164 15.18 -6.82 8.97
N THR A 165 16.26 -6.17 8.56
CA THR A 165 17.31 -6.84 7.80
C THR A 165 18.10 -7.70 8.78
N GLU A 166 18.11 -9.02 8.59
CA GLU A 166 19.02 -9.89 9.34
C GLU A 166 20.46 -9.41 9.09
N GLU A 167 21.08 -8.80 10.11
CA GLU A 167 22.53 -8.63 10.10
C GLU A 167 23.13 -10.03 10.17
N ARG A 168 23.49 -10.59 9.01
CA ARG A 168 24.30 -11.81 8.93
C ARG A 168 25.58 -11.60 9.74
N GLY A 169 25.60 -12.14 10.95
CA GLY A 169 26.78 -12.21 11.82
C GLY A 169 27.86 -13.14 11.30
#